data_AF-A0AA42Z8X9-F1
#
_entry.id   AF-A0AA42Z8X9-F1
#
_cell.length_a   1.000
_cell.length_b   1.000
_cell.length_c   1.000
_cell.angle_alpha   90.00
_cell.angle_beta   90.00
_cell.angle_gamma   90.00
#
_symmetry.space_group_name_H-M   'P 1'
#
loop_
_entity.id
_entity.type
_entity.pdbx_description
1 polymer ?
#
loop_
_entity_poly.entity_id
_entity_poly.type
_entity_poly.pdbx_seq_one_letter_code
_entity_poly.pdbx_strand_id
1 'polypeptide(L)'
;DILGPMCFDYGFGPFRWVCTSADPKDLARTDSIAKDALEALKISAPESIRVQLEDNIQWISQAEENALVVGSQARILYADAQGRIKIAKAFNDAIAAGRISAPIVLGRDHHDVSGTDSPFRETSNIYDGSQFTADMAIHNVIGDSFRGATWVSIHNGGGVGWGEVINGGFGMVLDGSQEAERRLELMLFYDVNNGIARRSWARNPEALEAIKRELDRTPDLKVTLPESVEDTIIDSLDL
;
A
#
# COMPACT_ATOMS: atom_id res chain seq x y z
N ASP A 1 -10.06 9.43 -12.02
CA ASP A 1 -10.60 8.46 -13.00
C ASP A 1 -10.01 7.05 -12.92
N ILE A 2 -8.68 6.84 -12.82
CA ILE A 2 -8.12 5.47 -12.80
C ILE A 2 -7.43 5.13 -11.46
N LEU A 3 -6.32 5.80 -11.12
CA LEU A 3 -5.48 5.38 -9.98
C LEU A 3 -6.17 5.45 -8.62
N GLY A 4 -7.01 6.48 -8.39
CA GLY A 4 -7.81 6.56 -7.17
C GLY A 4 -8.79 5.38 -7.08
N PRO A 5 -9.81 5.32 -7.95
CA PRO A 5 -10.87 4.30 -7.86
C PRO A 5 -10.36 2.85 -8.04
N MET A 6 -9.48 2.61 -9.01
CA MET A 6 -9.08 1.24 -9.37
C MET A 6 -7.88 0.72 -8.57
N CYS A 7 -7.09 1.60 -7.93
CA CYS A 7 -5.91 1.18 -7.16
C CYS A 7 -6.01 1.63 -5.70
N PHE A 8 -5.83 2.92 -5.43
CA PHE A 8 -5.65 3.43 -4.07
C PHE A 8 -6.88 3.20 -3.18
N ASP A 9 -8.07 3.35 -3.73
CA ASP A 9 -9.30 3.15 -2.97
C ASP A 9 -9.46 1.66 -2.55
N TYR A 10 -8.84 0.71 -3.27
CA TYR A 10 -8.71 -0.70 -2.85
C TYR A 10 -7.42 -1.01 -2.07
N GLY A 11 -6.57 -0.02 -1.81
CA GLY A 11 -5.28 -0.19 -1.12
C GLY A 11 -4.12 -0.64 -2.01
N PHE A 12 -4.34 -0.84 -3.30
CA PHE A 12 -3.25 -1.14 -4.23
C PHE A 12 -2.37 0.08 -4.42
N GLY A 13 -1.09 -0.12 -4.23
CA GLY A 13 -0.08 0.91 -4.47
C GLY A 13 1.32 0.32 -4.44
N PRO A 14 2.35 1.14 -4.63
CA PRO A 14 3.71 0.69 -4.84
C PRO A 14 4.20 -0.12 -3.63
N PHE A 15 4.57 -1.36 -3.86
CA PHE A 15 5.26 -2.22 -2.92
C PHE A 15 6.63 -2.57 -3.50
N ARG A 16 7.67 -2.13 -2.82
CA ARG A 16 9.06 -2.22 -3.29
C ARG A 16 9.89 -3.00 -2.31
N TRP A 17 10.91 -3.67 -2.83
CA TRP A 17 11.92 -4.26 -1.98
C TRP A 17 13.32 -4.22 -2.61
N VAL A 18 14.32 -4.35 -1.76
CA VAL A 18 15.74 -4.43 -2.12
C VAL A 18 16.39 -5.62 -1.41
N CYS A 19 17.06 -6.48 -2.18
CA CYS A 19 17.86 -7.58 -1.64
C CYS A 19 19.22 -7.04 -1.17
N THR A 20 19.48 -7.06 0.14
CA THR A 20 20.73 -6.48 0.70
C THR A 20 21.99 -7.29 0.36
N SER A 21 21.83 -8.53 -0.10
CA SER A 21 22.93 -9.35 -0.66
C SER A 21 23.48 -8.79 -1.96
N ALA A 22 22.72 -7.95 -2.68
CA ALA A 22 22.98 -7.54 -4.05
C ALA A 22 23.17 -8.70 -5.05
N ASP A 23 22.75 -9.92 -4.70
CA ASP A 23 22.80 -11.10 -5.58
C ASP A 23 21.52 -11.16 -6.45
N PRO A 24 21.64 -11.14 -7.80
CA PRO A 24 20.50 -11.34 -8.70
C PRO A 24 19.68 -12.61 -8.41
N LYS A 25 20.31 -13.66 -7.84
CA LYS A 25 19.59 -14.89 -7.48
C LYS A 25 18.60 -14.66 -6.34
N ASP A 26 18.91 -13.80 -5.38
CA ASP A 26 17.96 -13.44 -4.34
C ASP A 26 16.80 -12.63 -4.94
N LEU A 27 17.07 -11.76 -5.91
CA LEU A 27 16.01 -11.04 -6.62
C LEU A 27 15.07 -11.99 -7.37
N ALA A 28 15.63 -12.93 -8.14
CA ALA A 28 14.84 -13.94 -8.85
C ALA A 28 13.98 -14.79 -7.89
N ARG A 29 14.51 -15.13 -6.71
CA ARG A 29 13.75 -15.84 -5.66
C ARG A 29 12.62 -14.97 -5.11
N THR A 30 12.88 -13.69 -4.85
CA THR A 30 11.83 -12.77 -4.39
C THR A 30 10.75 -12.55 -5.44
N ASP A 31 11.10 -12.50 -6.73
CA ASP A 31 10.14 -12.40 -7.82
C ASP A 31 9.21 -13.63 -7.85
N SER A 32 9.78 -14.84 -7.72
CA SER A 32 9.00 -16.09 -7.62
C SER A 32 8.08 -16.10 -6.39
N ILE A 33 8.60 -15.75 -5.22
CA ILE A 33 7.81 -15.73 -3.97
C ILE A 33 6.68 -14.72 -4.05
N ALA A 34 6.94 -13.53 -4.61
CA ALA A 34 5.92 -12.49 -4.77
C ALA A 34 4.82 -12.94 -5.74
N LYS A 35 5.20 -13.56 -6.87
CA LYS A 35 4.26 -14.15 -7.82
C LYS A 35 3.36 -15.19 -7.15
N ASP A 36 3.94 -16.17 -6.47
CA ASP A 36 3.19 -17.26 -5.81
C ASP A 36 2.20 -16.72 -4.78
N ALA A 37 2.60 -15.69 -4.01
CA ALA A 37 1.73 -15.05 -3.03
C ALA A 37 0.53 -14.34 -3.68
N LEU A 38 0.74 -13.64 -4.81
CA LEU A 38 -0.33 -12.98 -5.55
C LEU A 38 -1.27 -13.98 -6.25
N GLU A 39 -0.72 -15.05 -6.85
CA GLU A 39 -1.52 -16.12 -7.45
C GLU A 39 -2.40 -16.81 -6.40
N ALA A 40 -1.86 -17.10 -5.22
CA ALA A 40 -2.63 -17.67 -4.11
C ALA A 40 -3.74 -16.72 -3.62
N LEU A 41 -3.49 -15.40 -3.56
CA LEU A 41 -4.50 -14.41 -3.21
C LEU A 41 -5.63 -14.34 -4.23
N LYS A 42 -5.27 -14.33 -5.52
CA LYS A 42 -6.20 -14.22 -6.64
C LYS A 42 -7.29 -15.29 -6.63
N ILE A 43 -7.00 -16.51 -6.16
CA ILE A 43 -7.97 -17.63 -6.10
C ILE A 43 -9.24 -17.25 -5.32
N SER A 44 -9.07 -16.49 -4.23
CA SER A 44 -10.17 -16.11 -3.33
C SER A 44 -10.51 -14.61 -3.38
N ALA A 45 -9.89 -13.87 -4.29
CA ALA A 45 -10.08 -12.43 -4.40
C ALA A 45 -11.48 -12.11 -4.97
N PRO A 46 -12.17 -11.09 -4.43
CA PRO A 46 -13.40 -10.59 -5.03
C PRO A 46 -13.12 -9.98 -6.40
N GLU A 47 -14.13 -10.01 -7.26
CA GLU A 47 -14.01 -9.56 -8.66
C GLU A 47 -13.46 -8.13 -8.79
N SER A 48 -13.81 -7.25 -7.84
CA SER A 48 -13.40 -5.84 -7.78
C SER A 48 -11.89 -5.60 -7.76
N ILE A 49 -11.07 -6.58 -7.35
CA ILE A 49 -9.61 -6.45 -7.27
C ILE A 49 -8.84 -7.46 -8.15
N ARG A 50 -9.54 -8.33 -8.88
CA ARG A 50 -8.89 -9.42 -9.62
C ARG A 50 -8.02 -8.90 -10.76
N VAL A 51 -8.45 -7.84 -11.43
CA VAL A 51 -7.69 -7.20 -12.51
C VAL A 51 -6.35 -6.68 -11.99
N GLN A 52 -6.36 -6.01 -10.84
CA GLN A 52 -5.15 -5.46 -10.23
C GLN A 52 -4.17 -6.57 -9.84
N LEU A 53 -4.67 -7.69 -9.33
CA LEU A 53 -3.82 -8.86 -9.06
C LEU A 53 -3.26 -9.46 -10.37
N GLU A 54 -4.08 -9.58 -11.41
CA GLU A 54 -3.68 -10.08 -12.72
C GLU A 54 -2.58 -9.26 -13.36
N ASP A 55 -2.74 -7.94 -13.39
CA ASP A 55 -1.76 -7.01 -13.93
C ASP A 55 -0.40 -7.17 -13.22
N ASN A 56 -0.42 -7.29 -11.89
CA ASN A 56 0.80 -7.42 -11.09
C ASN A 56 1.44 -8.82 -11.19
N ILE A 57 0.65 -9.87 -11.36
CA ILE A 57 1.15 -11.24 -11.65
C ILE A 57 1.80 -11.29 -13.03
N GLN A 58 1.18 -10.67 -14.03
CA GLN A 58 1.74 -10.60 -15.38
C GLN A 58 3.04 -9.80 -15.37
N TRP A 59 3.04 -8.63 -14.72
CA TRP A 59 4.22 -7.80 -14.56
C TRP A 59 5.38 -8.57 -13.92
N ILE A 60 5.18 -9.15 -12.73
CA ILE A 60 6.27 -9.83 -12.00
C ILE A 60 6.80 -11.05 -12.77
N SER A 61 5.95 -11.72 -13.56
CA SER A 61 6.34 -12.84 -14.42
C SER A 61 7.29 -12.44 -15.55
N GLN A 62 7.28 -11.18 -15.97
CA GLN A 62 8.07 -10.67 -17.10
C GLN A 62 9.18 -9.69 -16.65
N ALA A 63 9.21 -9.34 -15.37
CA ALA A 63 10.02 -8.24 -14.87
C ALA A 63 11.55 -8.50 -14.97
N GLU A 64 11.98 -9.76 -14.96
CA GLU A 64 13.37 -10.16 -15.20
C GLU A 64 13.76 -9.97 -16.68
N GLU A 65 12.91 -10.43 -17.60
CA GLU A 65 13.15 -10.37 -19.05
C GLU A 65 13.31 -8.93 -19.56
N ASN A 66 12.65 -7.97 -18.90
CA ASN A 66 12.73 -6.55 -19.25
C ASN A 66 14.04 -5.86 -18.79
N ALA A 67 14.91 -6.55 -18.02
CA ALA A 67 16.24 -6.08 -17.63
C ALA A 67 16.30 -4.65 -17.05
N LEU A 68 15.34 -4.29 -16.18
CA LEU A 68 15.15 -2.93 -15.65
C LEU A 68 16.01 -2.61 -14.40
N VAL A 69 16.82 -3.56 -13.94
CA VAL A 69 17.62 -3.40 -12.72
C VAL A 69 18.82 -2.49 -12.98
N VAL A 70 18.92 -1.39 -12.24
CA VAL A 70 20.08 -0.49 -12.22
C VAL A 70 20.51 -0.25 -10.77
N GLY A 71 21.76 -0.57 -10.45
CA GLY A 71 22.29 -0.43 -9.09
C GLY A 71 21.90 -1.60 -8.19
N SER A 72 21.10 -1.35 -7.17
CA SER A 72 20.68 -2.37 -6.19
C SER A 72 19.74 -3.40 -6.81
N GLN A 73 19.85 -4.65 -6.37
CA GLN A 73 18.88 -5.70 -6.73
C GLN A 73 17.54 -5.41 -6.08
N ALA A 74 16.62 -4.83 -6.86
CA ALA A 74 15.37 -4.30 -6.38
C ALA A 74 14.23 -4.57 -7.36
N ARG A 75 13.01 -4.65 -6.82
CA ARG A 75 11.78 -4.84 -7.60
C ARG A 75 10.66 -4.00 -7.01
N ILE A 76 9.67 -3.73 -7.85
CA ILE A 76 8.42 -3.06 -7.50
C ILE A 76 7.26 -3.83 -8.12
N LEU A 77 6.11 -3.81 -7.46
CA LEU A 77 4.79 -4.12 -8.03
C LEU A 77 3.73 -3.37 -7.21
N TYR A 78 2.46 -3.45 -7.58
CA TYR A 78 1.35 -2.96 -6.77
C TYR A 78 0.69 -4.10 -5.98
N ALA A 79 0.42 -3.85 -4.70
CA ALA A 79 -0.26 -4.79 -3.83
C ALA A 79 -1.12 -4.06 -2.79
N ASP A 80 -2.26 -4.66 -2.43
CA ASP A 80 -3.12 -4.24 -1.33
C ASP A 80 -2.59 -4.70 0.03
N ALA A 81 -3.32 -4.41 1.12
CA ALA A 81 -2.88 -4.73 2.49
C ALA A 81 -2.51 -6.22 2.64
N GLN A 82 -3.36 -7.13 2.16
CA GLN A 82 -3.10 -8.56 2.26
C GLN A 82 -1.93 -9.00 1.37
N GLY A 83 -1.83 -8.47 0.16
CA GLY A 83 -0.71 -8.70 -0.74
C GLY A 83 0.62 -8.31 -0.11
N ARG A 84 0.73 -7.08 0.39
CA ARG A 84 1.94 -6.57 1.05
C ARG A 84 2.35 -7.45 2.23
N ILE A 85 1.41 -7.77 3.12
CA ILE A 85 1.68 -8.59 4.32
C ILE A 85 2.10 -10.00 3.93
N LYS A 86 1.39 -10.67 3.01
CA LYS A 86 1.72 -12.05 2.60
C LYS A 86 3.07 -12.15 1.91
N ILE A 87 3.39 -11.22 1.02
CA ILE A 87 4.69 -11.18 0.34
C ILE A 87 5.81 -10.92 1.36
N ALA A 88 5.64 -9.91 2.22
CA ALA A 88 6.61 -9.58 3.26
C ALA A 88 6.86 -10.74 4.24
N LYS A 89 5.80 -11.42 4.70
CA LYS A 89 5.93 -12.61 5.54
C LYS A 89 6.67 -13.73 4.80
N ALA A 90 6.32 -14.01 3.55
CA ALA A 90 6.99 -15.05 2.76
C ALA A 90 8.47 -14.75 2.50
N PHE A 91 8.84 -13.48 2.34
CA PHE A 91 10.24 -13.05 2.29
C PHE A 91 10.94 -13.30 3.64
N ASN A 92 10.33 -12.88 4.74
CA ASN A 92 10.88 -13.09 6.08
C ASN A 92 11.10 -14.58 6.38
N ASP A 93 10.12 -15.43 6.06
CA ASP A 93 10.21 -16.89 6.19
C ASP A 93 11.31 -17.49 5.31
N ALA A 94 11.51 -16.95 4.09
CA ALA A 94 12.56 -17.40 3.19
C ALA A 94 13.97 -17.00 3.65
N ILE A 95 14.11 -15.84 4.30
CA ILE A 95 15.36 -15.41 4.95
C ILE A 95 15.65 -16.31 6.15
N ALA A 96 14.66 -16.55 7.01
CA ALA A 96 14.80 -17.44 8.18
C ALA A 96 15.21 -18.87 7.78
N ALA A 97 14.70 -19.36 6.64
CA ALA A 97 15.03 -20.66 6.08
C ALA A 97 16.37 -20.70 5.31
N GLY A 98 17.07 -19.57 5.16
CA GLY A 98 18.30 -19.47 4.37
C GLY A 98 18.11 -19.64 2.85
N ARG A 99 16.86 -19.56 2.36
CA ARG A 99 16.55 -19.59 0.92
C ARG A 99 16.89 -18.26 0.25
N ILE A 100 16.74 -17.15 0.97
CA ILE A 100 17.24 -15.83 0.62
C ILE A 100 18.46 -15.56 1.50
N SER A 101 19.57 -15.15 0.87
CA SER A 101 20.88 -15.20 1.53
C SER A 101 21.15 -14.05 2.52
N ALA A 102 20.39 -12.96 2.45
CA ALA A 102 20.55 -11.78 3.29
C ALA A 102 19.20 -11.09 3.57
N PRO A 103 19.14 -10.15 4.53
CA PRO A 103 17.96 -9.34 4.78
C PRO A 103 17.38 -8.65 3.53
N ILE A 104 16.08 -8.36 3.57
CA ILE A 104 15.39 -7.59 2.54
C ILE A 104 14.91 -6.27 3.14
N VAL A 105 15.09 -5.17 2.41
CA VAL A 105 14.50 -3.88 2.77
C VAL A 105 13.21 -3.71 1.98
N LEU A 106 12.07 -3.64 2.66
CA LEU A 106 10.81 -3.18 2.10
C LEU A 106 10.77 -1.65 2.08
N GLY A 107 10.03 -1.12 1.13
CA GLY A 107 9.66 0.30 1.09
C GLY A 107 8.63 0.55 0.00
N ARG A 108 8.44 1.82 -0.33
CA ARG A 108 7.55 2.25 -1.41
C ARG A 108 7.89 3.65 -1.91
N ASP A 109 7.36 4.00 -3.07
CA ASP A 109 7.25 5.42 -3.42
C ASP A 109 6.15 6.07 -2.55
N HIS A 110 6.14 7.41 -2.49
CA HIS A 110 5.12 8.13 -1.74
C HIS A 110 3.79 8.21 -2.52
N HIS A 111 3.79 7.91 -3.82
CA HIS A 111 2.60 7.79 -4.66
C HIS A 111 1.77 6.55 -4.28
N ASP A 112 1.10 6.60 -3.13
CA ASP A 112 0.42 5.47 -2.50
C ASP A 112 -0.89 5.88 -1.81
N VAL A 113 -1.68 4.90 -1.40
CA VAL A 113 -3.02 5.04 -0.80
C VAL A 113 -3.07 6.01 0.37
N SER A 114 -2.12 5.95 1.30
CA SER A 114 -2.16 6.68 2.58
C SER A 114 -1.04 7.69 2.76
N GLY A 115 0.08 7.50 2.05
CA GLY A 115 1.30 8.25 2.31
C GLY A 115 1.24 9.70 1.86
N THR A 116 0.28 10.11 1.03
CA THR A 116 0.33 11.41 0.35
C THR A 116 -1.03 12.09 0.29
N ASP A 117 -1.07 13.34 0.73
CA ASP A 117 -2.15 14.29 0.48
C ASP A 117 -1.70 15.29 -0.60
N SER A 118 -2.41 15.28 -1.73
CA SER A 118 -2.04 15.99 -2.95
C SER A 118 -3.29 16.21 -3.82
N PRO A 119 -3.92 17.40 -3.73
CA PRO A 119 -5.20 17.68 -4.40
C PRO A 119 -5.10 17.57 -5.93
N PHE A 120 -3.90 17.65 -6.50
CA PHE A 120 -3.67 17.58 -7.94
C PHE A 120 -3.25 16.20 -8.43
N ARG A 121 -3.03 15.22 -7.54
CA ARG A 121 -2.66 13.84 -7.90
C ARG A 121 -3.33 12.82 -6.98
N GLU A 122 -2.68 12.44 -5.88
CA GLU A 122 -3.03 11.27 -5.06
C GLU A 122 -4.41 11.35 -4.41
N THR A 123 -4.85 12.56 -4.04
CA THR A 123 -6.16 12.82 -3.41
C THR A 123 -7.10 13.61 -4.32
N SER A 124 -6.80 13.69 -5.62
CA SER A 124 -7.62 14.43 -6.61
C SER A 124 -9.02 13.85 -6.83
N ASN A 125 -9.26 12.59 -6.43
CA ASN A 125 -10.57 11.94 -6.51
C ASN A 125 -11.37 12.03 -5.20
N ILE A 126 -11.01 12.95 -4.30
CA ILE A 126 -11.69 13.18 -3.02
C ILE A 126 -12.49 14.48 -3.12
N TYR A 127 -13.82 14.37 -2.99
CA TYR A 127 -14.76 15.47 -3.28
C TYR A 127 -15.50 16.03 -2.06
N ASP A 128 -15.21 15.54 -0.85
CA ASP A 128 -15.76 16.10 0.40
C ASP A 128 -15.09 17.42 0.84
N GLY A 129 -14.18 17.96 0.01
CA GLY A 129 -13.38 19.16 0.29
C GLY A 129 -12.07 18.89 1.03
N SER A 130 -11.89 17.69 1.60
CA SER A 130 -10.70 17.36 2.39
C SER A 130 -9.44 17.13 1.55
N GLN A 131 -9.52 17.11 0.22
CA GLN A 131 -8.36 16.92 -0.67
C GLN A 131 -7.23 17.95 -0.46
N PHE A 132 -7.54 19.12 0.14
CA PHE A 132 -6.58 20.18 0.47
C PHE A 132 -5.97 20.08 1.87
N THR A 133 -6.39 19.09 2.67
CA THR A 133 -5.83 18.83 4.01
C THR A 133 -4.55 18.00 3.90
N ALA A 134 -3.82 17.81 5.01
CA ALA A 134 -2.60 17.00 5.07
C ALA A 134 -2.60 15.97 6.21
N ASP A 135 -3.76 15.76 6.85
CA ASP A 135 -3.88 14.94 8.05
C ASP A 135 -3.57 13.46 7.77
N MET A 136 -3.95 12.93 6.61
CA MET A 136 -3.75 11.53 6.26
C MET A 136 -2.26 11.19 6.18
N ALA A 137 -1.48 12.01 5.46
CA ALA A 137 -0.04 11.81 5.29
C ALA A 137 0.71 11.95 6.63
N ILE A 138 0.33 12.91 7.47
CA ILE A 138 0.93 13.12 8.80
C ILE A 138 0.55 11.97 9.75
N HIS A 139 -0.71 11.54 9.78
CA HIS A 139 -1.13 10.37 10.55
C HIS A 139 -0.44 9.10 10.07
N ASN A 140 -0.19 8.96 8.77
CA ASN A 140 0.47 7.78 8.22
C ASN A 140 1.90 7.65 8.76
N VAL A 141 2.73 8.67 8.53
CA VAL A 141 4.15 8.63 8.92
C VAL A 141 4.32 8.47 10.44
N ILE A 142 3.45 9.12 11.23
CA ILE A 142 3.44 8.99 12.69
C ILE A 142 3.04 7.56 13.08
N GLY A 143 1.96 7.01 12.51
CA GLY A 143 1.49 5.68 12.86
C GLY A 143 2.40 4.55 12.43
N ASP A 144 3.14 4.71 11.33
CA ASP A 144 4.19 3.79 10.89
C ASP A 144 5.37 3.77 11.86
N SER A 145 5.74 4.95 12.39
CA SER A 145 6.93 5.13 13.24
C SER A 145 6.89 4.32 14.54
N PHE A 146 5.69 4.06 15.09
CA PHE A 146 5.50 3.27 16.30
C PHE A 146 4.88 1.89 16.04
N ARG A 147 4.77 1.47 14.77
CA ARG A 147 4.34 0.12 14.38
C ARG A 147 5.47 -0.75 13.85
N GLY A 148 6.69 -0.23 13.81
CA GLY A 148 7.89 -1.04 13.56
C GLY A 148 8.58 -0.80 12.23
N ALA A 149 8.25 0.28 11.51
CA ALA A 149 9.11 0.76 10.43
C ALA A 149 10.55 0.93 10.93
N THR A 150 11.54 0.58 10.10
CA THR A 150 12.96 0.79 10.45
C THR A 150 13.33 2.27 10.35
N TRP A 151 12.75 2.97 9.38
CA TRP A 151 12.74 4.43 9.32
C TRP A 151 11.46 4.91 8.65
N VAL A 152 11.16 6.18 8.87
CA VAL A 152 10.04 6.89 8.24
C VAL A 152 10.54 8.22 7.67
N SER A 153 9.85 8.75 6.66
CA SER A 153 10.15 10.03 6.03
C SER A 153 8.87 10.84 5.83
N ILE A 154 8.98 12.17 5.93
CA ILE A 154 7.93 13.11 5.57
C ILE A 154 8.56 14.23 4.75
N HIS A 155 7.99 14.51 3.59
CA HIS A 155 8.49 15.48 2.63
C HIS A 155 7.41 16.51 2.27
N ASN A 156 7.87 17.65 1.75
CA ASN A 156 7.05 18.69 1.14
C ASN A 156 7.39 18.76 -0.35
N GLY A 157 6.39 18.58 -1.21
CA GLY A 157 6.51 18.86 -2.64
C GLY A 157 6.80 17.67 -3.56
N GLY A 158 6.74 16.43 -3.07
CA GLY A 158 6.97 15.26 -3.91
C GLY A 158 5.89 15.07 -4.97
N GLY A 159 6.29 15.00 -6.25
CA GLY A 159 5.38 14.71 -7.36
C GLY A 159 4.82 15.96 -8.04
N VAL A 160 4.13 16.85 -7.32
CA VAL A 160 3.48 18.05 -7.91
C VAL A 160 4.20 19.38 -7.63
N GLY A 161 5.22 19.39 -6.78
CA GLY A 161 6.05 20.57 -6.50
C GLY A 161 5.83 21.16 -5.11
N TRP A 162 6.79 21.99 -4.70
CA TRP A 162 6.88 22.57 -3.36
C TRP A 162 5.62 23.33 -2.94
N GLY A 163 5.07 22.99 -1.77
CA GLY A 163 3.88 23.64 -1.19
C GLY A 163 2.55 23.03 -1.62
N GLU A 164 2.53 22.16 -2.63
CA GLU A 164 1.31 21.61 -3.21
C GLU A 164 0.97 20.20 -2.68
N VAL A 165 1.84 19.61 -1.86
CA VAL A 165 1.73 18.21 -1.42
C VAL A 165 2.53 17.95 -0.15
N ILE A 166 1.95 17.16 0.74
CA ILE A 166 2.64 16.54 1.88
C ILE A 166 2.67 15.04 1.65
N ASN A 167 3.87 14.47 1.58
CA ASN A 167 4.06 13.08 1.17
C ASN A 167 5.09 12.35 2.03
N GLY A 168 4.71 11.21 2.58
CA GLY A 168 5.49 10.37 3.48
C GLY A 168 5.68 8.94 3.00
N GLY A 169 6.70 8.30 3.57
CA GLY A 169 7.10 6.94 3.24
C GLY A 169 7.82 6.26 4.39
N PHE A 170 8.21 5.01 4.15
CA PHE A 170 8.88 4.17 5.12
C PHE A 170 9.95 3.31 4.46
N GLY A 171 10.85 2.78 5.29
CA GLY A 171 11.57 1.56 4.98
C GLY A 171 11.56 0.60 6.15
N MET A 172 11.56 -0.69 5.84
CA MET A 172 11.46 -1.77 6.83
C MET A 172 12.39 -2.91 6.48
N VAL A 173 13.27 -3.28 7.40
CA VAL A 173 14.16 -4.43 7.26
C VAL A 173 13.44 -5.71 7.69
N LEU A 174 13.44 -6.70 6.81
CA LEU A 174 13.12 -8.09 7.10
C LEU A 174 14.43 -8.86 7.26
N ASP A 175 14.65 -9.42 8.44
CA ASP A 175 15.88 -10.14 8.80
C ASP A 175 15.63 -11.63 9.10
N GLY A 176 14.41 -12.12 8.89
CA GLY A 176 13.99 -13.48 9.19
C GLY A 176 13.59 -13.70 10.66
N SER A 177 13.61 -12.66 11.49
CA SER A 177 13.21 -12.79 12.89
C SER A 177 11.68 -12.76 13.07
N GLN A 178 11.20 -13.36 14.16
CA GLN A 178 9.80 -13.23 14.59
C GLN A 178 9.42 -11.78 14.93
N GLU A 179 10.39 -10.98 15.35
CA GLU A 179 10.15 -9.56 15.64
C GLU A 179 9.93 -8.75 14.36
N ALA A 180 10.67 -9.04 13.28
CA ALA A 180 10.40 -8.44 11.96
C ALA A 180 9.01 -8.85 11.44
N GLU A 181 8.59 -10.10 11.65
CA GLU A 181 7.25 -10.57 11.30
C GLU A 181 6.14 -9.82 12.06
N ARG A 182 6.30 -9.66 13.38
CA ARG A 182 5.32 -8.88 14.16
C ARG A 182 5.23 -7.42 13.68
N ARG A 183 6.37 -6.81 13.33
CA ARG A 183 6.44 -5.42 12.85
C ARG A 183 5.83 -5.26 11.47
N LEU A 184 6.11 -6.16 10.52
CA LEU A 184 5.58 -6.08 9.17
C LEU A 184 4.06 -6.20 9.15
N GLU A 185 3.48 -7.08 9.98
CA GLU A 185 2.03 -7.25 10.05
C GLU A 185 1.36 -5.99 10.57
N LEU A 186 1.86 -5.42 11.68
CA LEU A 186 1.29 -4.22 12.28
C LEU A 186 1.43 -2.99 11.38
N MET A 187 2.63 -2.78 10.82
CA MET A 187 2.95 -1.58 10.06
C MET A 187 2.26 -1.59 8.69
N LEU A 188 2.37 -2.67 7.92
CA LEU A 188 1.77 -2.73 6.58
C LEU A 188 0.23 -2.74 6.64
N PHE A 189 -0.34 -3.31 7.70
CA PHE A 189 -1.78 -3.20 7.94
C PHE A 189 -2.22 -1.74 8.11
N TYR A 190 -1.47 -0.96 8.90
CA TYR A 190 -1.79 0.45 9.14
C TYR A 190 -1.49 1.33 7.92
N ASP A 191 -0.32 1.17 7.30
CA ASP A 191 0.14 1.95 6.13
C ASP A 191 -0.85 1.89 4.97
N VAL A 192 -1.60 0.80 4.83
CA VAL A 192 -2.64 0.67 3.81
C VAL A 192 -4.02 1.08 4.33
N ASN A 193 -4.46 0.54 5.47
CA ASN A 193 -5.83 0.75 5.92
C ASN A 193 -6.11 2.16 6.44
N ASN A 194 -5.09 2.94 6.82
CA ASN A 194 -5.24 4.36 7.16
C ASN A 194 -5.85 5.15 5.98
N GLY A 195 -5.27 5.03 4.80
CA GLY A 195 -5.73 5.71 3.59
C GLY A 195 -7.04 5.15 3.08
N ILE A 196 -7.25 3.82 3.14
CA ILE A 196 -8.57 3.23 2.81
C ILE A 196 -9.65 3.80 3.73
N ALA A 197 -9.41 3.86 5.04
CA ALA A 197 -10.36 4.42 6.00
C ALA A 197 -10.67 5.89 5.70
N ARG A 198 -9.65 6.72 5.44
CA ARG A 198 -9.84 8.13 5.05
C ARG A 198 -10.62 8.26 3.75
N ARG A 199 -10.23 7.54 2.70
CA ARG A 199 -10.89 7.57 1.38
C ARG A 199 -12.34 7.10 1.47
N SER A 200 -12.60 6.11 2.33
CA SER A 200 -13.95 5.63 2.60
C SER A 200 -14.78 6.71 3.31
N TRP A 201 -14.20 7.45 4.25
CA TRP A 201 -14.85 8.57 4.93
C TRP A 201 -15.19 9.71 3.97
N ALA A 202 -14.33 9.96 2.97
CA ALA A 202 -14.60 10.89 1.88
C ALA A 202 -15.68 10.39 0.89
N ARG A 203 -16.28 9.21 1.16
CA ARG A 203 -17.36 8.57 0.41
C ARG A 203 -16.96 8.00 -0.94
N ASN A 204 -15.69 7.64 -1.12
CA ASN A 204 -15.26 6.92 -2.32
C ASN A 204 -15.86 5.50 -2.31
N PRO A 205 -16.65 5.09 -3.33
CA PRO A 205 -17.37 3.82 -3.33
C PRO A 205 -16.46 2.59 -3.18
N GLU A 206 -15.34 2.59 -3.88
CA GLU A 206 -14.37 1.49 -3.89
C GLU A 206 -13.67 1.36 -2.53
N ALA A 207 -13.38 2.49 -1.87
CA ALA A 207 -12.82 2.50 -0.52
C ALA A 207 -13.84 2.07 0.54
N LEU A 208 -15.12 2.40 0.35
CA LEU A 208 -16.21 1.88 1.17
C LEU A 208 -16.35 0.37 1.04
N GLU A 209 -16.19 -0.19 -0.16
CA GLU A 209 -16.16 -1.64 -0.36
C GLU A 209 -14.94 -2.27 0.35
N ALA A 210 -13.75 -1.72 0.11
CA ALA A 210 -12.50 -2.23 0.67
C ALA A 210 -12.49 -2.20 2.21
N ILE A 211 -12.94 -1.10 2.82
CA ILE A 211 -12.93 -0.97 4.28
C ILE A 211 -13.96 -1.89 4.94
N LYS A 212 -15.15 -2.08 4.34
CA LYS A 212 -16.16 -3.01 4.86
C LYS A 212 -15.65 -4.44 4.87
N ARG A 213 -15.00 -4.84 3.77
CA ARG A 213 -14.33 -6.15 3.68
C ARG A 213 -13.25 -6.33 4.75
N GLU A 214 -12.52 -5.27 5.10
CA GLU A 214 -11.49 -5.35 6.14
C GLU A 214 -12.09 -5.37 7.56
N LEU A 215 -13.17 -4.63 7.80
CA LEU A 215 -13.93 -4.67 9.07
C LEU A 215 -14.50 -6.07 9.36
N ASP A 216 -14.96 -6.79 8.33
CA ASP A 216 -15.42 -8.18 8.47
C ASP A 216 -14.27 -9.14 8.82
N ARG A 217 -13.06 -8.85 8.33
CA ARG A 217 -11.88 -9.70 8.51
C ARG A 217 -11.14 -9.44 9.82
N THR A 218 -11.15 -8.19 10.30
CA THR A 218 -10.34 -7.72 11.42
C THR A 218 -11.23 -7.15 12.52
N PRO A 219 -11.69 -7.99 13.49
CA PRO A 219 -12.67 -7.58 14.51
C PRO A 219 -12.27 -6.39 15.38
N ASP A 220 -10.97 -6.20 15.60
CA ASP A 220 -10.40 -5.13 16.42
C ASP A 220 -10.25 -3.80 15.65
N LEU A 221 -10.36 -3.82 14.32
CA LEU A 221 -10.42 -2.60 13.52
C LEU A 221 -11.78 -1.94 13.74
N LYS A 222 -11.75 -0.68 14.18
CA LYS A 222 -12.93 0.18 14.31
C LYS A 222 -12.67 1.46 13.52
N VAL A 223 -13.50 1.70 12.51
CA VAL A 223 -13.49 2.94 11.74
C VAL A 223 -14.90 3.52 11.68
N THR A 224 -15.01 4.82 11.47
CA THR A 224 -16.29 5.47 11.23
C THR A 224 -16.65 5.34 9.75
N LEU A 225 -17.80 4.71 9.45
CA LEU A 225 -18.34 4.70 8.10
C LEU A 225 -19.22 5.95 7.90
N PRO A 226 -19.10 6.68 6.78
CA PRO A 226 -19.94 7.84 6.51
C PRO A 226 -21.36 7.40 6.16
N GLU A 227 -22.33 8.21 6.56
CA GLU A 227 -23.71 8.12 6.09
C GLU A 227 -23.90 9.08 4.92
N SER A 228 -24.50 8.59 3.83
CA SER A 228 -24.80 9.41 2.66
C SER A 228 -26.13 10.13 2.84
N VAL A 229 -26.18 11.40 2.44
CA VAL A 229 -27.41 12.19 2.32
C VAL A 229 -27.81 12.24 0.85
N GLU A 230 -29.11 12.16 0.56
CA GLU A 230 -29.61 12.33 -0.81
C GLU A 230 -29.48 13.79 -1.24
N ASP A 231 -29.07 14.01 -2.49
CA ASP A 231 -28.94 15.36 -3.06
C ASP A 231 -30.25 16.14 -2.98
N THR A 232 -31.40 15.47 -3.11
CA THR A 232 -32.73 16.07 -2.96
C THR A 232 -32.97 16.73 -1.61
N ILE A 233 -32.38 16.18 -0.54
CA ILE A 233 -32.46 16.76 0.80
C ILE A 233 -31.60 18.04 0.84
N ILE A 234 -30.40 18.01 0.26
CA ILE A 234 -29.50 19.17 0.18
C ILE A 234 -30.13 20.28 -0.66
N ASP A 235 -30.64 19.94 -1.85
CA ASP A 235 -31.26 20.87 -2.80
C ASP A 235 -32.54 21.51 -2.25
N SER A 236 -33.16 20.89 -1.24
CA SER A 236 -34.32 21.43 -0.54
C SER A 236 -33.99 22.42 0.58
N LEU A 237 -32.70 22.57 0.94
CA LEU A 237 -32.27 23.54 1.94
C LEU A 237 -32.26 24.95 1.32
N ASP A 238 -33.02 25.88 1.91
CA ASP A 238 -32.86 27.31 1.65
C ASP A 238 -31.53 27.79 2.27
N LEU A 239 -30.43 27.66 1.53
CA LEU A 239 -29.09 28.14 1.90
C LEU A 239 -28.69 29.41 1.13
#